data_AF-A0A350XBZ3-F1
#
_entry.id   AF-A0A350XBZ3-F1
#
_cell.length_a   1.000
_cell.length_b   1.000
_cell.length_c   1.000
_cell.angle_alpha   90.00
_cell.angle_beta   90.00
_cell.angle_gamma   90.00
#
_symmetry.space_group_name_H-M   'P 1'
#
loop_
_entity.id
_entity.type
_entity.pdbx_description
1 polymer ?
#
loop_
_entity_poly.entity_id
_entity_poly.type
_entity_poly.pdbx_seq_one_letter_code
_entity_poly.pdbx_strand_id
1 'polypeptide(L)'
;ALFPGGFGTQDEAFECMTLSQTGKFGPMPVVLIDRPGGEYWQAWNAYIKEHLLERGLISPEDPNLYTITDRLDVAMEAINSFYRVYHSSRYVEDRFVIRLNSDLSDAAIEGLNEQFSDILVKGRIEKSLALPQEAGDETFDLPRLVLYFNQRDLGRLYQLIGAINQLGKSSYESQHPERK
;
A
#
# COMPACT_ATOMS: atom_id res chain seq x y z
N ALA A 1 -8.47 10.12 2.41
CA ALA A 1 -9.73 9.45 2.81
C ALA A 1 -10.88 10.06 2.01
N LEU A 2 -11.92 9.28 1.73
CA LEU A 2 -13.09 9.70 0.96
C LEU A 2 -14.35 9.49 1.82
N PHE A 3 -15.32 10.39 1.71
CA PHE A 3 -16.60 10.33 2.43
C PHE A 3 -17.75 10.24 1.42
N PRO A 4 -18.95 9.74 1.79
CA PRO A 4 -20.09 9.66 0.87
C PRO A 4 -20.39 10.99 0.19
N GLY A 5 -20.64 10.94 -1.12
CA GLY A 5 -20.87 12.13 -1.93
C GLY A 5 -21.52 11.82 -3.28
N GLY A 6 -21.58 12.82 -4.16
CA GLY A 6 -22.13 12.70 -5.51
C GLY A 6 -21.09 12.25 -6.54
N PHE A 7 -21.31 12.63 -7.80
CA PHE A 7 -20.42 12.26 -8.91
C PHE A 7 -18.96 12.68 -8.71
N GLY A 8 -18.68 13.87 -8.15
CA GLY A 8 -17.30 14.31 -7.92
C GLY A 8 -16.53 13.39 -6.98
N THR A 9 -17.15 12.98 -5.88
CA THR A 9 -16.55 12.01 -4.94
C THR A 9 -16.31 10.65 -5.60
N GLN A 10 -17.23 10.21 -6.46
CA GLN A 10 -17.06 8.95 -7.18
C GLN A 10 -15.93 9.04 -8.21
N ASP A 11 -15.82 10.17 -8.91
CA ASP A 11 -14.72 10.46 -9.84
C ASP A 11 -13.37 10.38 -9.12
N GLU A 12 -13.21 11.11 -8.01
CA GLU A 12 -12.00 11.05 -7.17
C GLU A 12 -11.70 9.63 -6.66
N ALA A 13 -12.74 8.87 -6.26
CA ALA A 13 -12.58 7.50 -5.79
C ALA A 13 -12.08 6.58 -6.90
N PHE A 14 -12.69 6.63 -8.09
CA PHE A 14 -12.27 5.82 -9.24
C PHE A 14 -10.92 6.26 -9.80
N GLU A 15 -10.60 7.54 -9.78
CA GLU A 15 -9.26 8.04 -10.14
C GLU A 15 -8.21 7.47 -9.19
N CYS A 16 -8.44 7.55 -7.87
CA CYS A 16 -7.56 6.93 -6.87
C CYS A 16 -7.35 5.44 -7.16
N MET A 17 -8.43 4.68 -7.38
CA MET A 17 -8.35 3.25 -7.70
C MET A 17 -7.54 3.00 -8.98
N THR A 18 -7.79 3.79 -10.03
CA THR A 18 -7.11 3.65 -11.32
C THR A 18 -5.62 3.92 -11.20
N LEU A 19 -5.22 4.98 -10.48
CA LEU A 19 -3.81 5.32 -10.26
C LEU A 19 -3.10 4.25 -9.43
N SER A 20 -3.74 3.72 -8.40
CA SER A 20 -3.24 2.61 -7.60
C SER A 20 -3.09 1.32 -8.41
N GLN A 21 -4.12 0.96 -9.18
CA GLN A 21 -4.14 -0.25 -10.02
C GLN A 21 -3.08 -0.21 -11.12
N THR A 22 -2.86 0.96 -11.72
CA THR A 22 -1.89 1.13 -12.83
C THR A 22 -0.47 1.43 -12.35
N GLY A 23 -0.25 1.56 -11.04
CA GLY A 23 1.05 1.91 -10.46
C GLY A 23 1.57 3.29 -10.89
N LYS A 24 0.67 4.18 -11.36
CA LYS A 24 1.03 5.54 -11.79
C LYS A 24 1.35 6.46 -10.63
N PHE A 25 0.87 6.11 -9.44
CA PHE A 25 1.25 6.74 -8.19
C PHE A 25 1.82 5.70 -7.22
N GLY A 26 2.64 6.17 -6.27
CA GLY A 26 3.19 5.30 -5.23
C GLY A 26 2.08 4.73 -4.33
N PRO A 27 2.25 3.53 -3.77
CA PRO A 27 1.28 2.95 -2.84
C PRO A 27 0.96 3.89 -1.67
N MET A 28 -0.34 4.09 -1.45
CA MET A 28 -0.90 4.89 -0.36
C MET A 28 -2.20 4.26 0.18
N PRO A 29 -2.55 4.46 1.45
CA PRO A 29 -3.77 3.90 2.02
C PRO A 29 -5.00 4.70 1.55
N VAL A 30 -5.93 4.03 0.88
CA VAL A 30 -7.24 4.61 0.55
C VAL A 30 -8.26 4.16 1.59
N VAL A 31 -8.82 5.10 2.34
CA VAL A 31 -9.85 4.82 3.34
C VAL A 31 -11.16 5.48 2.94
N LEU A 32 -12.18 4.66 2.77
CA LEU A 32 -13.56 5.02 2.44
C LEU A 32 -14.36 5.04 3.75
N ILE A 33 -14.62 6.24 4.26
CA ILE A 33 -15.20 6.45 5.59
C ILE A 33 -16.68 6.79 5.43
N ASP A 34 -17.56 5.98 5.99
CA ASP A 34 -18.99 6.25 6.06
C ASP A 34 -19.38 6.90 7.40
N ARG A 35 -20.62 7.38 7.50
CA ARG A 35 -21.23 7.68 8.81
C ARG A 35 -21.48 6.37 9.58
N PRO A 36 -21.51 6.37 10.92
CA PRO A 36 -21.86 5.18 11.70
C PRO A 36 -23.16 4.51 11.22
N GLY A 37 -23.09 3.22 10.89
CA GLY A 37 -24.19 2.43 10.31
C GLY A 37 -24.55 2.79 8.87
N GLY A 38 -23.71 3.57 8.18
CA GLY A 38 -23.88 3.89 6.77
C GLY A 38 -23.50 2.74 5.85
N GLU A 39 -24.15 2.69 4.69
CA GLU A 39 -24.00 1.60 3.71
C GLU A 39 -23.53 2.11 2.35
N TYR A 40 -23.19 3.38 2.20
CA TYR A 40 -22.85 4.00 0.91
C TYR A 40 -21.65 3.28 0.28
N TRP A 41 -20.56 3.15 1.03
CA TRP A 41 -19.35 2.49 0.52
C TRP A 41 -19.49 0.97 0.44
N GLN A 42 -20.36 0.37 1.25
CA GLN A 42 -20.68 -1.06 1.14
C GLN A 42 -21.45 -1.38 -0.14
N ALA A 43 -22.43 -0.54 -0.50
CA ALA A 43 -23.15 -0.64 -1.77
C ALA A 43 -22.21 -0.40 -2.96
N TRP A 44 -21.31 0.59 -2.86
CA TRP A 44 -20.26 0.80 -3.86
C TRP A 44 -19.37 -0.44 -4.00
N ASN A 45 -18.91 -1.03 -2.90
CA ASN A 45 -18.09 -2.25 -2.90
C ASN A 45 -18.82 -3.45 -3.47
N ALA A 46 -20.13 -3.58 -3.23
CA ALA A 46 -20.96 -4.60 -3.85
C ALA A 46 -20.96 -4.45 -5.38
N TYR A 47 -21.13 -3.23 -5.90
CA TYR A 47 -21.00 -2.92 -7.33
C TYR A 47 -19.62 -3.31 -7.88
N ILE A 48 -18.53 -2.94 -7.18
CA ILE A 48 -17.16 -3.30 -7.60
C ILE A 48 -17.01 -4.82 -7.70
N LYS A 49 -17.50 -5.56 -6.70
CA LYS A 49 -17.41 -7.02 -6.69
C LYS A 49 -18.25 -7.66 -7.80
N GLU A 50 -19.52 -7.31 -7.90
CA GLU A 50 -20.46 -7.91 -8.84
C GLU A 50 -20.14 -7.57 -10.30
N HIS A 51 -19.78 -6.32 -10.59
CA HIS A 51 -19.68 -5.86 -11.97
C HIS A 51 -18.25 -5.74 -12.48
N LEU A 52 -17.27 -5.48 -11.61
CA LEU A 52 -15.88 -5.38 -12.03
C LEU A 52 -15.13 -6.67 -11.75
N LEU A 53 -15.19 -7.18 -10.52
CA LEU A 53 -14.41 -8.36 -10.13
C LEU A 53 -14.94 -9.64 -10.75
N GLU A 54 -16.22 -9.98 -10.60
CA GLU A 54 -16.80 -11.22 -11.15
C GLU A 54 -16.68 -11.31 -12.67
N ARG A 55 -16.59 -10.16 -13.34
CA ARG A 55 -16.41 -10.06 -14.80
C ARG A 55 -14.94 -10.05 -15.22
N GLY A 56 -14.00 -10.11 -14.28
CA GLY A 56 -12.56 -10.10 -14.54
C GLY A 56 -12.03 -8.77 -15.09
N LEU A 57 -12.70 -7.66 -14.79
CA LEU A 57 -12.28 -6.31 -15.21
C LEU A 57 -11.22 -5.71 -14.27
N ILE A 58 -11.13 -6.25 -13.05
CA ILE A 58 -10.11 -5.94 -12.04
C ILE A 58 -9.52 -7.23 -11.48
N SER A 59 -8.34 -7.16 -10.88
CA SER A 59 -7.67 -8.32 -10.29
C SER A 59 -8.39 -8.78 -9.01
N PRO A 60 -8.32 -10.08 -8.65
CA PRO A 60 -8.86 -10.59 -7.38
C PRO A 60 -8.33 -9.87 -6.14
N GLU A 61 -7.14 -9.29 -6.23
CA GLU A 61 -6.48 -8.58 -5.14
C GLU A 61 -6.78 -7.08 -5.12
N ASP A 62 -7.41 -6.50 -6.16
CA ASP A 62 -7.69 -5.05 -6.22
C ASP A 62 -8.63 -4.55 -5.09
N PRO A 63 -9.55 -5.36 -4.52
CA PRO A 63 -10.27 -4.98 -3.30
C PRO A 63 -9.38 -4.75 -2.06
N ASN A 64 -8.09 -5.08 -2.10
CA ASN A 64 -7.13 -4.75 -1.04
C ASN A 64 -6.54 -3.34 -1.17
N LEU A 65 -6.85 -2.61 -2.25
CA LEU A 65 -6.37 -1.24 -2.46
C LEU A 65 -7.04 -0.23 -1.51
N TYR A 66 -8.19 -0.58 -0.92
CA TYR A 66 -8.95 0.31 -0.06
C TYR A 66 -9.47 -0.38 1.21
N THR A 67 -9.74 0.43 2.24
CA THR A 67 -10.41 0.02 3.47
C THR A 67 -11.74 0.75 3.59
N ILE A 68 -12.82 0.03 3.87
CA ILE A 68 -14.15 0.61 4.16
C ILE A 68 -14.41 0.53 5.65
N THR A 69 -14.82 1.64 6.25
CA THR A 69 -15.16 1.70 7.67
C THR A 69 -16.16 2.82 7.93
N ASP A 70 -16.96 2.70 8.99
CA ASP A 70 -17.81 3.77 9.53
C ASP A 70 -17.28 4.29 10.88
N ARG A 71 -16.08 3.82 11.28
CA ARG A 71 -15.41 4.17 12.53
C ARG A 71 -14.09 4.89 12.29
N LEU A 72 -13.91 6.00 13.01
CA LEU A 72 -12.72 6.84 12.92
C LEU A 72 -11.45 6.14 13.43
N ASP A 73 -11.55 5.34 14.50
CA ASP A 73 -10.39 4.62 15.04
C ASP A 73 -9.84 3.60 14.04
N VAL A 74 -10.72 2.87 13.35
CA VAL A 74 -10.33 1.96 12.26
C VAL A 74 -9.71 2.71 11.09
N ALA A 75 -10.25 3.88 10.72
CA ALA A 75 -9.69 4.69 9.65
C ALA A 75 -8.27 5.18 9.99
N MET A 76 -8.07 5.67 11.21
CA MET A 76 -6.76 6.10 11.70
C MET A 76 -5.79 4.92 11.77
N GLU A 77 -6.24 3.76 12.24
CA GLU A 77 -5.43 2.56 12.31
C GLU A 77 -4.99 2.10 10.91
N ALA A 78 -5.89 2.11 9.92
CA ALA A 78 -5.54 1.75 8.55
C ALA A 78 -4.42 2.63 7.98
N ILE A 79 -4.44 3.94 8.26
CA ILE A 79 -3.41 4.88 7.83
C ILE A 79 -2.10 4.65 8.60
N ASN A 80 -2.16 4.57 9.93
CA ASN A 80 -0.98 4.41 10.78
C ASN A 80 -0.28 3.07 10.53
N SER A 81 -1.05 1.98 10.42
CA SER A 81 -0.52 0.66 10.12
C SER A 81 0.12 0.61 8.73
N PHE A 82 -0.43 1.33 7.74
CA PHE A 82 0.17 1.37 6.40
C PHE A 82 1.56 2.00 6.38
N TYR A 83 1.84 2.97 7.25
CA TYR A 83 3.14 3.63 7.34
C TYR A 83 4.00 3.12 8.51
N ARG A 84 3.60 2.04 9.18
CA ARG A 84 4.30 1.56 10.38
C ARG A 84 5.76 1.18 10.10
N VAL A 85 5.98 0.48 8.99
CA VAL A 85 7.29 0.03 8.53
C VAL A 85 7.54 0.52 7.11
N TYR A 86 6.55 0.48 6.24
CA TYR A 86 6.65 1.08 4.91
C TYR A 86 6.73 2.61 5.00
N HIS A 87 7.72 3.20 4.33
CA HIS A 87 7.85 4.65 4.21
C HIS A 87 7.37 5.13 2.84
N SER A 88 8.04 4.66 1.79
CA SER A 88 7.74 5.01 0.40
C SER A 88 8.33 3.98 -0.55
N SER A 89 8.05 4.11 -1.84
CA SER A 89 8.68 3.28 -2.86
C SER A 89 8.87 4.05 -4.16
N ARG A 90 9.80 3.58 -4.97
CA ARG A 90 10.11 4.13 -6.30
C ARG A 90 10.76 3.09 -7.18
N TYR A 91 10.76 3.34 -8.48
CA TYR A 91 11.65 2.64 -9.39
C TYR A 91 13.03 3.29 -9.43
N VAL A 92 14.06 2.45 -9.49
CA VAL A 92 15.42 2.81 -9.88
C VAL A 92 15.81 1.82 -10.98
N GLU A 93 15.81 2.30 -12.23
CA GLU A 93 15.92 1.44 -13.42
C GLU A 93 14.79 0.39 -13.44
N ASP A 94 15.10 -0.90 -13.52
CA ASP A 94 14.14 -2.01 -13.50
C ASP A 94 13.84 -2.55 -12.09
N ARG A 95 14.40 -1.92 -11.05
CA ARG A 95 14.25 -2.34 -9.65
C ARG A 95 13.19 -1.50 -8.96
N PHE A 96 12.26 -2.17 -8.29
CA PHE A 96 11.35 -1.54 -7.36
C PHE A 96 12.02 -1.48 -5.98
N VAL A 97 12.19 -0.27 -5.48
CA VAL A 97 12.84 0.01 -4.19
C VAL A 97 11.76 0.43 -3.21
N ILE A 98 11.66 -0.30 -2.10
CA ILE A 98 10.79 0.02 -0.96
C ILE A 98 11.67 0.55 0.16
N ARG A 99 11.40 1.76 0.64
CA ARG A 99 12.05 2.35 1.81
C ARG A 99 11.26 2.02 3.07
N LEU A 100 11.96 1.74 4.14
CA LEU A 100 11.38 1.32 5.41
C LEU A 100 11.74 2.28 6.54
N ASN A 101 10.81 2.48 7.48
CA ASN A 101 11.03 3.21 8.73
C ASN A 101 11.85 2.40 9.75
N SER A 102 11.90 1.07 9.62
CA SER A 102 12.70 0.18 10.44
C SER A 102 13.15 -1.06 9.67
N ASP A 103 14.28 -1.63 10.05
CA ASP A 103 14.82 -2.83 9.40
C ASP A 103 14.01 -4.08 9.77
N LEU A 104 13.99 -5.06 8.87
CA LEU A 104 13.35 -6.36 9.07
C LEU A 104 14.38 -7.42 9.40
N SER A 105 14.00 -8.51 10.08
CA SER A 105 14.93 -9.63 10.28
C SER A 105 15.10 -10.45 9.00
N ASP A 106 16.21 -11.18 8.85
CA ASP A 106 16.41 -12.03 7.66
C ASP A 106 15.34 -13.12 7.55
N ALA A 107 14.89 -13.66 8.69
CA ALA A 107 13.76 -14.60 8.72
C ALA A 107 12.46 -13.98 8.21
N ALA A 108 12.21 -12.69 8.49
CA ALA A 108 11.07 -11.97 7.92
C ALA A 108 11.19 -11.84 6.39
N ILE A 109 12.40 -11.54 5.88
CA ILE A 109 12.64 -11.47 4.43
C ILE A 109 12.44 -12.81 3.74
N GLU A 110 12.85 -13.92 4.36
CA GLU A 110 12.59 -15.26 3.83
C GLU A 110 11.09 -15.55 3.76
N GLY A 111 10.33 -15.22 4.81
CA GLY A 111 8.87 -15.36 4.79
C GLY A 111 8.19 -14.52 3.70
N LEU A 112 8.67 -13.30 3.45
CA LEU A 112 8.18 -12.47 2.35
C LEU A 112 8.50 -13.11 0.99
N ASN A 113 9.68 -13.69 0.81
CA ASN A 113 10.05 -14.36 -0.43
C ASN A 113 9.22 -15.63 -0.69
N GLU A 114 8.88 -16.38 0.36
CA GLU A 114 7.99 -17.54 0.23
C GLU A 114 6.58 -17.10 -0.21
N GLN A 115 6.07 -16.03 0.40
CA GLN A 115 4.69 -15.59 0.18
C GLN A 115 4.48 -14.79 -1.12
N PHE A 116 5.48 -14.02 -1.56
CA PHE A 116 5.33 -13.04 -2.65
C PHE A 116 6.26 -13.29 -3.86
N SER A 117 6.76 -14.52 -4.02
CA SER A 117 7.56 -14.88 -5.20
C SER A 117 6.77 -14.79 -6.51
N ASP A 118 5.44 -14.89 -6.45
CA ASP A 118 4.51 -14.79 -7.58
C ASP A 118 4.54 -13.44 -8.29
N ILE A 119 4.93 -12.37 -7.60
CA ILE A 119 4.99 -11.01 -8.16
C ILE A 119 6.39 -10.58 -8.62
N LEU A 120 7.37 -11.48 -8.54
CA LEU A 120 8.75 -11.21 -8.95
C LEU A 120 8.97 -11.67 -10.39
N VAL A 121 9.52 -10.78 -11.22
CA VAL A 121 9.97 -11.12 -12.58
C VAL A 121 11.24 -11.99 -12.53
N LYS A 122 12.13 -11.69 -11.59
CA LYS A 122 13.40 -12.39 -11.37
C LYS A 122 13.91 -12.13 -9.95
N GLY A 123 14.83 -12.97 -9.50
CA GLY A 123 15.51 -12.79 -8.22
C GLY A 123 14.58 -12.98 -7.01
N ARG A 124 14.90 -12.27 -5.93
CA ARG A 124 14.24 -12.32 -4.63
C ARG A 124 14.02 -10.90 -4.10
N ILE A 125 13.23 -10.76 -3.05
CA ILE A 125 13.17 -9.57 -2.22
C ILE A 125 14.45 -9.56 -1.37
N GLU A 126 15.26 -8.52 -1.52
CA GLU A 126 16.57 -8.40 -0.87
C GLU A 126 16.69 -7.10 -0.09
N LYS A 127 17.40 -7.13 1.04
CA LYS A 127 17.81 -5.90 1.73
C LYS A 127 18.84 -5.16 0.90
N SER A 128 18.81 -3.83 0.94
CA SER A 128 19.82 -3.00 0.28
C SER A 128 20.14 -1.74 1.07
N LEU A 129 21.31 -1.17 0.78
CA LEU A 129 21.62 0.21 1.14
C LEU A 129 21.00 1.16 0.10
N ALA A 130 21.09 2.46 0.34
CA ALA A 130 20.73 3.46 -0.66
C ALA A 130 21.49 3.22 -1.98
N LEU A 131 20.77 3.23 -3.09
CA LEU A 131 21.41 3.13 -4.40
C LEU A 131 22.12 4.45 -4.73
N PRO A 132 23.21 4.44 -5.53
CA PRO A 132 23.93 5.68 -5.89
C PRO A 132 23.03 6.76 -6.50
N GLN A 133 21.97 6.35 -7.22
CA GLN A 133 20.96 7.22 -7.82
C GLN A 133 20.03 7.91 -6.80
N GLU A 134 20.14 7.56 -5.52
CA GLU A 134 19.40 8.17 -4.39
C GLU A 134 20.27 9.12 -3.56
N ALA A 135 21.49 9.42 -4.00
CA ALA A 135 22.37 10.34 -3.28
C ALA A 135 21.73 11.72 -3.08
N GLY A 136 21.71 12.20 -1.83
CA GLY A 136 21.14 13.50 -1.45
C GLY A 136 19.64 13.48 -1.12
N ASP A 137 18.98 12.31 -1.15
CA ASP A 137 17.61 12.15 -0.64
C ASP A 137 17.63 12.20 0.91
N GLU A 138 16.70 12.94 1.53
CA GLU A 138 16.58 13.02 3.00
C GLU A 138 16.35 11.65 3.66
N THR A 139 15.88 10.68 2.88
CA THR A 139 15.64 9.30 3.31
C THR A 139 16.83 8.37 3.03
N PHE A 140 18.03 8.91 2.76
CA PHE A 140 19.23 8.13 2.42
C PHE A 140 19.54 7.05 3.46
N ASP A 141 19.41 7.35 4.74
CA ASP A 141 19.78 6.43 5.83
C ASP A 141 18.72 5.37 6.16
N LEU A 142 17.54 5.41 5.52
CA LEU A 142 16.48 4.46 5.79
C LEU A 142 16.79 3.05 5.22
N PRO A 143 16.45 1.96 5.93
CA PRO A 143 16.53 0.61 5.38
C PRO A 143 15.72 0.46 4.09
N ARG A 144 16.15 -0.43 3.17
CA ARG A 144 15.48 -0.66 1.89
C ARG A 144 15.30 -2.13 1.58
N LEU A 145 14.21 -2.45 0.90
CA LEU A 145 14.04 -3.67 0.14
C LEU A 145 14.10 -3.36 -1.34
N VAL A 146 14.72 -4.26 -2.10
CA VAL A 146 14.80 -4.21 -3.55
C VAL A 146 14.21 -5.49 -4.12
N LEU A 147 13.39 -5.34 -5.16
CA LEU A 147 12.77 -6.45 -5.86
C LEU A 147 12.51 -6.10 -7.33
N TYR A 148 12.41 -7.11 -8.18
CA TYR A 148 12.01 -6.94 -9.57
C TYR A 148 10.51 -7.20 -9.70
N PHE A 149 9.69 -6.22 -9.27
CA PHE A 149 8.23 -6.33 -9.31
C PHE A 149 7.71 -6.36 -10.76
N ASN A 150 6.72 -7.21 -11.02
CA ASN A 150 6.14 -7.40 -12.36
C ASN A 150 5.28 -6.24 -12.88
N GLN A 151 5.08 -5.21 -12.07
CA GLN A 151 4.34 -3.98 -12.42
C GLN A 151 2.88 -4.20 -12.80
N ARG A 152 2.32 -5.37 -12.50
CA ARG A 152 0.96 -5.76 -12.88
C ARG A 152 0.11 -6.09 -11.67
N ASP A 153 0.66 -6.84 -10.73
CA ASP A 153 -0.12 -7.41 -9.63
C ASP A 153 -0.11 -6.44 -8.42
N LEU A 154 -0.68 -5.24 -8.61
CA LEU A 154 -0.62 -4.13 -7.64
C LEU A 154 -1.40 -4.43 -6.35
N GLY A 155 -2.56 -5.11 -6.43
CA GLY A 155 -3.26 -5.57 -5.23
C GLY A 155 -2.39 -6.50 -4.37
N ARG A 156 -1.57 -7.34 -5.01
CA ARG A 156 -0.62 -8.24 -4.35
C ARG A 156 0.58 -7.47 -3.76
N LEU A 157 1.02 -6.39 -4.41
CA LEU A 157 1.99 -5.45 -3.84
C LEU A 157 1.45 -4.78 -2.56
N TYR A 158 0.17 -4.40 -2.52
CA TYR A 158 -0.46 -3.87 -1.30
C TYR A 158 -0.49 -4.90 -0.16
N GLN A 159 -0.71 -6.18 -0.49
CA GLN A 159 -0.60 -7.26 0.49
C GLN A 159 0.85 -7.43 1.00
N LEU A 160 1.86 -7.31 0.13
CA LEU A 160 3.28 -7.29 0.53
C LEU A 160 3.56 -6.14 1.51
N ILE A 161 3.07 -4.93 1.21
CA ILE A 161 3.20 -3.78 2.12
C ILE A 161 2.51 -4.05 3.45
N GLY A 162 1.31 -4.63 3.44
CA GLY A 162 0.62 -5.07 4.65
C GLY A 162 1.45 -6.06 5.47
N ALA A 163 2.07 -7.06 4.84
CA ALA A 163 2.94 -8.03 5.51
C ALA A 163 4.20 -7.37 6.09
N ILE A 164 4.88 -6.52 5.32
CA ILE A 164 6.02 -5.71 5.79
C ILE A 164 5.66 -4.94 7.06
N ASN A 165 4.49 -4.28 7.03
CA ASN A 165 4.01 -3.51 8.16
C ASN A 165 3.69 -4.37 9.38
N GLN A 166 3.36 -5.64 9.25
CA GLN A 166 3.14 -6.55 10.38
C GLN A 166 4.45 -7.09 10.99
N LEU A 167 5.54 -7.12 10.22
CA LEU A 167 6.80 -7.76 10.61
C LEU A 167 7.77 -6.85 11.37
N GLY A 168 7.69 -5.53 11.20
CA GLY A 168 8.57 -4.60 11.90
C GLY A 168 8.17 -4.31 13.35
N LYS A 169 9.16 -3.91 14.17
CA LYS A 169 8.90 -3.29 15.48
C LYS A 169 8.70 -1.79 15.24
N SER A 170 7.61 -1.24 15.79
CA SER A 170 7.33 0.19 15.69
C SER A 170 8.42 1.00 16.39
N SER A 171 8.95 2.03 15.73
CA SER A 171 9.71 3.12 16.34
C SER A 171 8.84 4.36 16.62
N TYR A 172 7.51 4.28 16.46
CA TYR A 172 6.60 5.42 16.64
C TYR A 172 6.43 5.82 18.12
N GLU A 173 7.45 6.52 18.62
CA GLU A 173 7.34 7.56 19.65
C GLU A 173 7.92 8.90 19.15
N SER A 174 7.84 9.18 17.84
CA SER A 174 8.30 10.47 17.27
C SER A 174 7.19 11.19 16.50
N GLN A 175 6.71 12.26 17.16
CA GLN A 175 5.97 13.44 16.70
C GLN A 175 5.50 13.49 15.23
N HIS A 176 4.18 13.39 15.03
CA HIS A 176 3.52 13.90 13.83
C HIS A 176 3.51 15.45 13.87
N PRO A 177 3.87 16.16 12.79
CA PRO A 177 4.00 17.62 12.77
C PRO A 177 2.71 18.41 13.03
N GLU A 178 1.54 17.76 13.11
CA GLU A 178 0.24 18.40 13.36
C GLU A 178 -0.35 18.11 14.75
N ARG A 179 0.35 17.38 15.62
CA ARG A 179 -0.03 17.30 17.04
C ARG A 179 0.53 18.52 17.79
N LYS A 180 -0.22 19.62 17.79
CA LYS A 180 -0.09 20.69 18.79
C LYS A 180 -0.85 20.34 20.05
#